data_AF-E2I8J9-F1
#
_entry.id   AF-E2I8J9-F1
#
_cell.length_a   1.000
_cell.length_b   1.000
_cell.length_c   1.000
_cell.angle_alpha   90.00
_cell.angle_beta   90.00
_cell.angle_gamma   90.00
#
_symmetry.space_group_name_H-M   'P 1'
#
loop_
_entity.id
_entity.type
_entity.pdbx_description
1 polymer ?
#
loop_
_entity_poly.entity_id
_entity_poly.type
_entity_poly.pdbx_seq_one_letter_code
_entity_poly.pdbx_strand_id
1 'polypeptide(L)'
;MKNVTHSFVFLAHWPSAGSFGLNTDILATNLINLTVVVGVLIFFGKGVCASCLLKDLLDNRKQRILSTIRNSEELRRGTIEQLEKARVRLQKVELEADEYRMNGYSEIEREKANLINATSISLEQLEKSKNEILYFEKQRAMNQVRQRVFQQA
;
A
#
# COMPACT_ATOMS: atom_id res chain seq x y z
N MET A 1 -16.46 -29.48 -23.10
CA MET A 1 -17.42 -30.06 -22.15
C MET A 1 -18.63 -29.15 -22.11
N LYS A 2 -19.83 -29.74 -22.11
CA LYS A 2 -21.06 -29.18 -22.71
C LYS A 2 -21.80 -28.25 -21.73
N ASN A 3 -22.34 -27.14 -22.25
CA ASN A 3 -23.20 -26.18 -21.57
C ASN A 3 -24.53 -26.82 -21.15
N VAL A 4 -24.89 -26.70 -19.87
CA VAL A 4 -26.20 -27.13 -19.35
C VAL A 4 -27.04 -25.89 -19.09
N THR A 5 -27.97 -25.64 -19.99
CA THR A 5 -29.03 -24.64 -19.91
C THR A 5 -30.14 -25.20 -19.01
N HIS A 6 -30.38 -24.62 -17.83
CA HIS A 6 -31.54 -24.98 -17.01
C HIS A 6 -32.76 -24.19 -17.47
N SER A 7 -33.43 -24.70 -18.50
CA SER A 7 -34.79 -24.32 -18.85
C SER A 7 -35.74 -24.81 -17.76
N PHE A 8 -36.44 -23.90 -17.09
CA PHE A 8 -37.56 -24.24 -16.21
C PHE A 8 -38.71 -24.75 -17.07
N VAL A 9 -38.83 -26.07 -17.13
CA VAL A 9 -39.95 -26.80 -17.72
C VAL A 9 -41.16 -26.61 -16.81
N PHE A 10 -42.13 -25.83 -17.27
CA PHE A 10 -43.48 -25.78 -16.70
C PHE A 10 -44.17 -27.10 -17.06
N LEU A 11 -44.19 -28.04 -16.12
CA LEU A 11 -44.78 -29.36 -16.33
C LEU A 11 -46.31 -29.25 -16.30
N ALA A 12 -46.90 -29.02 -17.47
CA ALA A 12 -48.31 -29.21 -17.72
C ALA A 12 -48.61 -30.72 -17.75
N HIS A 13 -49.15 -31.25 -16.65
CA HIS A 13 -49.82 -32.55 -16.66
C HIS A 13 -51.23 -32.38 -16.10
N TRP A 14 -52.20 -32.27 -17.00
CA TRP A 14 -53.61 -32.52 -16.71
C TRP A 14 -54.22 -33.23 -17.93
N PRO A 15 -55.07 -34.25 -17.74
CA PRO A 15 -55.54 -35.09 -18.85
C PRO A 15 -56.40 -34.30 -19.83
N SER A 16 -56.20 -34.58 -21.12
CA SER A 16 -57.09 -34.18 -22.20
C SER A 16 -58.48 -34.79 -21.97
N ALA A 17 -59.43 -33.97 -21.54
CA ALA A 17 -60.84 -34.31 -21.55
C ALA A 17 -61.66 -33.02 -21.75
N GLY A 18 -62.41 -32.97 -22.84
CA GLY A 18 -63.54 -32.04 -22.98
C GLY A 18 -63.19 -30.70 -23.61
N SER A 19 -63.51 -30.58 -24.90
CA SER A 19 -64.03 -29.38 -25.57
C SER A 19 -64.15 -28.12 -24.69
N PHE A 20 -63.43 -27.04 -25.04
CA PHE A 20 -63.74 -25.68 -24.60
C PHE A 20 -65.14 -25.28 -25.11
N GLY A 21 -66.18 -25.75 -24.42
CA GLY A 21 -67.52 -25.18 -24.49
C GLY A 21 -67.55 -24.01 -23.52
N LEU A 22 -67.30 -22.79 -24.02
CA LEU A 22 -67.50 -21.58 -23.22
C LEU A 22 -69.01 -21.41 -23.02
N ASN A 23 -69.53 -22.00 -21.94
CA ASN A 23 -70.91 -21.83 -21.49
C ASN A 23 -71.11 -20.36 -21.10
N THR A 24 -71.75 -19.59 -21.97
CA THR A 24 -71.91 -18.13 -21.84
C THR A 24 -72.80 -17.71 -20.67
N ASP A 25 -73.63 -18.59 -20.12
CA ASP A 25 -74.47 -18.32 -18.94
C ASP A 25 -73.73 -18.44 -17.59
N ILE A 26 -72.70 -19.30 -17.50
CA ILE A 26 -71.82 -19.40 -16.32
C ILE A 26 -70.67 -18.39 -16.41
N LEU A 27 -70.29 -18.00 -17.64
CA LEU A 27 -69.27 -17.00 -17.88
C LEU A 27 -69.79 -15.60 -17.53
N ALA A 28 -70.97 -15.16 -17.99
CA ALA A 28 -71.35 -13.75 -17.83
C ALA A 28 -71.40 -13.32 -16.35
N THR A 29 -72.12 -14.02 -15.47
CA THR A 29 -72.28 -13.58 -14.07
C THR A 29 -71.01 -13.75 -13.24
N ASN A 30 -70.24 -14.83 -13.47
CA ASN A 30 -69.04 -15.15 -12.69
C ASN A 30 -67.79 -14.44 -13.23
N LEU A 31 -67.68 -14.24 -14.55
CA LEU A 31 -66.64 -13.43 -15.19
C LEU A 31 -66.86 -11.95 -14.95
N ILE A 32 -68.12 -11.46 -14.91
CA ILE A 32 -68.39 -10.07 -14.51
C ILE A 32 -67.97 -9.87 -13.06
N ASN A 33 -68.33 -10.78 -12.13
CA ASN A 33 -67.88 -10.68 -10.75
C ASN A 33 -66.34 -10.76 -10.64
N LEU A 34 -65.69 -11.68 -11.36
CA LEU A 34 -64.24 -11.80 -11.39
C LEU A 34 -63.56 -10.56 -11.99
N THR A 35 -64.09 -10.00 -13.08
CA THR A 35 -63.56 -8.81 -13.75
C THR A 35 -63.74 -7.57 -12.89
N VAL A 36 -64.87 -7.45 -12.16
CA VAL A 36 -65.10 -6.38 -11.19
C VAL A 36 -64.14 -6.53 -10.01
N VAL A 37 -63.96 -7.73 -9.46
CA VAL A 37 -63.03 -7.99 -8.35
C VAL A 37 -61.57 -7.74 -8.77
N VAL A 38 -61.16 -8.21 -9.95
CA VAL A 38 -59.82 -7.95 -10.51
C VAL A 38 -59.66 -6.47 -10.86
N GLY A 39 -60.69 -5.82 -11.38
CA GLY A 39 -60.70 -4.39 -11.68
C GLY A 39 -60.56 -3.53 -10.43
N VAL A 40 -61.29 -3.85 -9.36
CA VAL A 40 -61.18 -3.25 -8.02
C VAL A 40 -59.81 -3.54 -7.42
N LEU A 41 -59.32 -4.78 -7.49
CA LEU A 41 -58.00 -5.16 -6.99
C LEU A 41 -56.86 -4.44 -7.72
N ILE A 42 -56.99 -4.22 -9.03
CA ILE A 42 -56.02 -3.47 -9.83
C ILE A 42 -56.17 -1.96 -9.59
N PHE A 43 -57.38 -1.43 -9.46
CA PHE A 43 -57.63 0.00 -9.22
C PHE A 43 -57.14 0.41 -7.82
N PHE A 44 -57.50 -0.35 -6.78
CA PHE A 44 -57.01 -0.14 -5.42
C PHE A 44 -55.57 -0.62 -5.24
N GLY A 45 -55.13 -1.69 -5.92
CA GLY A 45 -53.74 -2.19 -5.83
C GLY A 45 -52.72 -1.36 -6.63
N LYS A 46 -53.16 -0.68 -7.71
CA LYS A 46 -52.34 0.34 -8.40
C LYS A 46 -52.44 1.70 -7.73
N GLY A 47 -53.63 2.08 -7.21
CA GLY A 47 -53.87 3.36 -6.52
C GLY A 47 -53.27 3.41 -5.12
N VAL A 48 -53.17 2.26 -4.44
CA VAL A 48 -52.53 2.08 -3.14
C VAL A 48 -51.32 1.18 -3.32
N CYS A 49 -50.19 1.82 -3.58
CA CYS A 49 -48.91 1.40 -3.04
C CYS A 49 -48.24 0.13 -3.56
N ALA A 50 -48.85 -0.83 -4.25
CA ALA A 50 -48.12 -2.07 -4.61
C ALA A 50 -46.98 -1.79 -5.60
N SER A 51 -47.25 -1.14 -6.73
CA SER A 51 -46.19 -0.80 -7.69
C SER A 51 -45.27 0.33 -7.20
N CYS A 52 -45.75 1.23 -6.34
CA CYS A 52 -44.92 2.32 -5.80
C CYS A 52 -44.00 1.81 -4.70
N LEU A 53 -44.52 1.10 -3.68
CA LEU A 53 -43.70 0.49 -2.63
C LEU A 53 -42.69 -0.50 -3.20
N LEU A 54 -43.09 -1.33 -4.18
CA LEU A 54 -42.14 -2.23 -4.82
C LEU A 54 -41.02 -1.46 -5.50
N LYS A 55 -41.32 -0.39 -6.24
CA LYS A 55 -40.31 0.47 -6.87
C LYS A 55 -39.43 1.17 -5.83
N ASP A 56 -40.02 1.77 -4.81
CA ASP A 56 -39.29 2.49 -3.77
C ASP A 56 -38.36 1.56 -2.98
N LEU A 57 -38.80 0.33 -2.68
CA LEU A 57 -37.96 -0.68 -2.03
C LEU A 57 -36.84 -1.18 -2.95
N LEU A 58 -37.13 -1.44 -4.22
CA LEU A 58 -36.15 -1.86 -5.22
C LEU A 58 -35.10 -0.76 -5.47
N ASP A 59 -35.54 0.48 -5.61
CA ASP A 59 -34.68 1.64 -5.81
C ASP A 59 -33.86 1.94 -4.55
N ASN A 60 -34.42 1.81 -3.35
CA ASN A 60 -33.67 1.95 -2.10
C ASN A 60 -32.57 0.87 -1.98
N ARG A 61 -32.89 -0.39 -2.28
CA ARG A 61 -31.89 -1.47 -2.27
C ARG A 61 -30.82 -1.24 -3.33
N LYS A 62 -31.21 -0.83 -4.54
CA LYS A 62 -30.27 -0.48 -5.62
C LYS A 62 -29.35 0.66 -5.20
N GLN A 63 -29.89 1.73 -4.62
CA GLN A 63 -29.12 2.86 -4.12
C GLN A 63 -28.15 2.44 -3.02
N ARG A 64 -28.59 1.61 -2.05
CA ARG A 64 -27.73 1.10 -0.97
C ARG A 64 -26.57 0.25 -1.50
N ILE A 65 -26.83 -0.62 -2.47
CA ILE A 65 -25.78 -1.44 -3.09
C ILE A 65 -24.81 -0.54 -3.86
N LEU A 66 -25.32 0.38 -4.68
CA LEU A 66 -24.49 1.30 -5.45
C LEU A 66 -23.63 2.21 -4.57
N SER A 67 -24.18 2.73 -3.47
CA SER A 67 -23.43 3.58 -2.54
C SER A 67 -22.34 2.78 -1.82
N THR A 68 -22.63 1.53 -1.43
CA THR A 68 -21.63 0.64 -0.79
C THR A 68 -20.49 0.31 -1.76
N ILE A 69 -20.81 0.01 -3.02
CA ILE A 69 -19.79 -0.25 -4.06
C ILE A 69 -18.93 0.99 -4.27
N ARG A 70 -19.53 2.16 -4.51
CA ARG A 70 -18.78 3.42 -4.71
C ARG A 70 -17.90 3.77 -3.53
N ASN A 71 -18.41 3.62 -2.31
CA ASN A 71 -17.63 3.88 -1.10
C ASN A 71 -16.43 2.93 -1.02
N SER A 72 -16.63 1.64 -1.30
CA SER A 72 -15.53 0.65 -1.31
C SER A 72 -14.49 0.93 -2.40
N GLU A 73 -14.92 1.36 -3.59
CA GLU A 73 -14.04 1.74 -4.69
C GLU A 73 -13.23 3.00 -4.37
N GLU A 74 -13.88 4.01 -3.78
CA GLU A 74 -13.21 5.24 -3.36
C GLU A 74 -12.21 5.00 -2.24
N LEU A 75 -12.58 4.20 -1.23
CA LEU A 75 -11.66 3.80 -0.18
C LEU A 75 -10.46 3.05 -0.77
N ARG A 76 -10.70 2.07 -1.65
CA ARG A 76 -9.63 1.32 -2.32
C ARG A 76 -8.72 2.25 -3.12
N ARG A 77 -9.28 3.18 -3.90
CA ARG A 77 -8.51 4.18 -4.66
C ARG A 77 -7.64 5.02 -3.74
N GLY A 78 -8.21 5.53 -2.64
CA GLY A 78 -7.49 6.32 -1.64
C GLY A 78 -6.36 5.53 -0.97
N THR A 79 -6.60 4.26 -0.60
CA THR A 79 -5.56 3.40 -0.01
C THR A 79 -4.44 3.08 -1.00
N ILE A 80 -4.76 2.81 -2.27
CA ILE A 80 -3.75 2.57 -3.31
C ILE A 80 -2.89 3.82 -3.52
N GLU A 81 -3.50 5.00 -3.60
CA GLU A 81 -2.77 6.26 -3.76
C GLU A 81 -1.86 6.54 -2.56
N GLN A 82 -2.34 6.30 -1.33
CA GLN A 82 -1.51 6.42 -0.13
C GLN A 82 -0.36 5.41 -0.11
N LEU A 83 -0.61 4.17 -0.53
CA LEU A 83 0.41 3.14 -0.63
C LEU A 83 1.48 3.51 -1.67
N GLU A 84 1.08 4.02 -2.83
CA GLU A 84 2.00 4.45 -3.87
C GLU A 84 2.85 5.65 -3.42
N LYS A 85 2.24 6.65 -2.77
CA LYS A 85 2.96 7.76 -2.14
C LYS A 85 3.95 7.27 -1.07
N ALA A 86 3.56 6.30 -0.25
CA ALA A 86 4.44 5.73 0.77
C ALA A 86 5.61 4.97 0.13
N ARG A 87 5.39 4.21 -0.95
CA ARG A 87 6.44 3.53 -1.71
C ARG A 87 7.43 4.49 -2.36
N VAL A 88 6.94 5.56 -2.98
CA VAL A 88 7.81 6.60 -3.58
C VAL A 88 8.66 7.28 -2.50
N ARG A 89 8.07 7.60 -1.35
CA ARG A 89 8.82 8.16 -0.21
C ARG A 89 9.86 7.18 0.33
N LEU A 90 9.52 5.90 0.43
CA LEU A 90 10.44 4.86 0.87
C LEU A 90 11.65 4.78 -0.07
N GLN A 91 11.41 4.69 -1.38
CA GLN A 91 12.48 4.65 -2.38
C GLN A 91 13.38 5.88 -2.32
N LYS A 92 12.80 7.06 -2.11
CA LYS A 92 13.57 8.30 -1.93
C LYS A 92 14.47 8.22 -0.70
N VAL A 93 13.93 7.79 0.44
CA VAL A 93 14.70 7.68 1.69
C VAL A 93 15.78 6.60 1.58
N GLU A 94 15.50 5.50 0.90
CA GLU A 94 16.48 4.44 0.64
C GLU A 94 17.66 4.95 -0.18
N LEU A 95 17.39 5.71 -1.25
CA LEU A 95 18.44 6.34 -2.07
C LEU A 95 19.25 7.37 -1.28
N GLU A 96 18.60 8.23 -0.48
CA GLU A 96 19.28 9.18 0.39
C GLU A 96 20.14 8.46 1.44
N ALA A 97 19.63 7.39 2.06
CA ALA A 97 20.37 6.60 3.04
C ALA A 97 21.60 5.91 2.43
N ASP A 98 21.48 5.39 1.21
CA ASP A 98 22.62 4.82 0.48
C ASP A 98 23.65 5.89 0.11
N GLU A 99 23.21 7.07 -0.31
CA GLU A 99 24.11 8.21 -0.55
C GLU A 99 24.85 8.61 0.74
N TYR A 100 24.14 8.75 1.86
CA TYR A 100 24.75 9.02 3.17
C TYR A 100 25.76 7.95 3.56
N ARG A 101 25.44 6.67 3.32
CA ARG A 101 26.32 5.55 3.61
C ARG A 101 27.60 5.62 2.77
N MET A 102 27.48 5.81 1.46
CA MET A 102 28.64 5.94 0.58
C MET A 102 29.51 7.15 0.94
N ASN A 103 28.88 8.30 1.16
CA ASN A 103 29.59 9.51 1.54
C ASN A 103 30.29 9.33 2.90
N GLY A 104 29.61 8.75 3.88
CA GLY A 104 30.19 8.45 5.20
C GLY A 104 31.42 7.54 5.11
N TYR A 105 31.38 6.48 4.29
CA TYR A 105 32.56 5.64 4.06
C TYR A 105 33.71 6.41 3.39
N SER A 106 33.41 7.27 2.41
CA SER A 106 34.44 8.10 1.76
C SER A 106 35.06 9.11 2.71
N GLU A 107 34.27 9.73 3.60
CA GLU A 107 34.76 10.66 4.61
C GLU A 107 35.67 9.93 5.61
N ILE A 108 35.24 8.76 6.10
CA ILE A 108 36.03 7.95 7.05
C ILE A 108 37.38 7.55 6.45
N GLU A 109 37.41 7.08 5.19
CA GLU A 109 38.69 6.73 4.53
C GLU A 109 39.59 7.97 4.34
N ARG A 110 39.01 9.13 4.02
CA ARG A 110 39.77 10.38 3.92
C ARG A 110 40.33 10.82 5.27
N GLU A 111 39.53 10.79 6.33
CA GLU A 111 39.96 11.13 7.69
C GLU A 111 41.05 10.19 8.18
N LYS A 112 40.90 8.89 7.95
CA LYS A 112 41.92 7.89 8.26
C LYS A 112 43.24 8.18 7.55
N ALA A 113 43.20 8.48 6.25
CA ALA A 113 44.40 8.85 5.50
C ALA A 113 45.04 10.14 6.05
N ASN A 114 44.23 11.15 6.37
CA ASN A 114 44.70 12.40 6.98
C ASN A 114 45.34 12.17 8.35
N LEU A 115 44.75 11.34 9.19
CA LEU A 115 45.29 10.98 10.51
C LEU A 115 46.62 10.23 10.40
N ILE A 116 46.72 9.28 9.49
CA ILE A 116 47.98 8.54 9.22
C ILE A 116 49.06 9.52 8.76
N ASN A 117 48.74 10.41 7.82
CA ASN A 117 49.68 11.40 7.31
C ASN A 117 50.14 12.38 8.41
N ALA A 118 49.20 12.91 9.20
CA ALA A 118 49.51 13.80 10.32
C ALA A 118 50.40 13.12 11.38
N THR A 119 50.13 11.85 11.67
CA THR A 119 50.94 11.03 12.58
C THR A 119 52.33 10.80 12.01
N SER A 120 52.44 10.49 10.72
CA SER A 120 53.73 10.31 10.03
C SER A 120 54.59 11.57 10.08
N ILE A 121 54.01 12.73 9.79
CA ILE A 121 54.70 14.03 9.87
C ILE A 121 55.18 14.30 11.30
N SER A 122 54.32 14.04 12.29
CA SER A 122 54.67 14.24 13.71
C SER A 122 55.79 13.30 14.16
N LEU A 123 55.80 12.05 13.68
CA LEU A 123 56.87 11.09 13.94
C LEU A 123 58.19 11.51 13.30
N GLU A 124 58.16 12.00 12.06
CA GLU A 124 59.36 12.50 11.36
C GLU A 124 59.97 13.70 12.09
N GLN A 125 59.12 14.64 12.55
CA GLN A 125 59.56 15.78 13.35
C GLN A 125 60.18 15.33 14.69
N LEU A 126 59.55 14.37 15.36
CA LEU A 126 60.06 13.82 16.61
C LEU A 126 61.42 13.13 16.41
N GLU A 127 61.57 12.36 15.35
CA GLU A 127 62.83 11.71 15.01
C GLU A 127 63.94 12.72 14.72
N LYS A 128 63.64 13.79 13.98
CA LYS A 128 64.56 14.90 13.75
C LYS A 128 65.02 15.55 15.06
N SER A 129 64.09 15.91 15.95
CA SER A 129 64.43 16.50 17.25
C SER A 129 65.24 15.55 18.12
N LYS A 130 64.94 14.24 18.12
CA LYS A 130 65.71 13.23 18.85
C LYS A 130 67.16 13.17 18.35
N ASN A 131 67.37 13.22 17.04
CA ASN A 131 68.70 13.21 16.43
C ASN A 131 69.51 14.46 16.78
N GLU A 132 68.86 15.63 16.81
CA GLU A 132 69.48 16.88 17.26
C GLU A 132 69.91 16.82 18.74
N ILE A 133 69.04 16.31 19.62
CA ILE A 133 69.34 16.11 21.04
C ILE A 133 70.50 15.12 21.21
N LEU A 134 70.49 14.01 20.49
CA LEU A 134 71.55 13.00 20.55
C LEU A 134 72.91 13.59 20.14
N TYR A 135 72.94 14.41 19.09
CA TYR A 135 74.15 15.10 18.66
C TYR A 135 74.67 16.05 19.74
N PHE A 136 73.78 16.85 20.35
CA PHE A 136 74.13 17.75 21.43
C PHE A 136 74.69 17.02 22.67
N GLU A 137 74.01 15.96 23.12
CA GLU A 137 74.46 15.15 24.26
C GLU A 137 75.79 14.45 23.97
N LYS A 138 76.03 14.00 22.73
CA LYS A 138 77.33 13.45 22.33
C LYS A 138 78.46 14.48 22.47
N GLN A 139 78.25 15.71 22.00
CA GLN A 139 79.23 16.80 22.15
C GLN A 139 79.45 17.13 23.63
N ARG A 140 78.37 17.20 24.41
CA ARG A 140 78.42 17.45 25.86
C ARG A 140 79.24 16.38 26.59
N ALA A 141 78.95 15.10 26.34
CA ALA A 141 79.68 13.98 26.93
C ALA A 141 81.16 14.01 26.55
N MET A 142 81.47 14.29 25.29
CA MET A 142 82.86 14.38 24.80
C MET A 142 83.64 15.52 25.49
N ASN A 143 82.99 16.68 25.69
CA ASN A 143 83.58 17.80 26.42
C ASN A 143 83.78 17.49 27.92
N GLN A 144 82.84 16.81 28.56
CA GLN A 144 82.99 16.37 29.96
C GLN A 144 84.14 15.37 30.12
N VAL A 145 84.26 14.40 29.22
CA VAL A 145 85.37 13.43 29.22
C VAL A 145 86.70 14.17 29.04
N ARG A 146 86.81 15.10 28.08
CA ARG A 146 88.01 15.93 27.91
C ARG A 146 88.38 16.66 29.19
N GLN A 147 87.43 17.36 29.82
CA GLN A 147 87.68 18.09 31.07
C GLN A 147 88.19 17.18 32.20
N ARG A 148 87.60 15.98 32.36
CA ARG A 148 88.06 15.02 33.38
C ARG A 148 89.46 14.50 33.11
N VAL A 149 89.80 14.20 31.85
CA VAL A 149 91.15 13.78 31.46
C VAL A 149 92.17 14.89 31.74
N PHE A 150 91.84 16.16 31.42
CA PHE A 150 92.69 17.30 31.74
C PHE A 150 92.89 17.54 33.25
N GLN A 151 91.93 17.17 34.09
CA GLN A 151 92.06 17.27 35.55
C GLN A 151 92.85 16.10 36.18
N GLN A 152 93.00 14.98 35.47
CA GLN A 152 93.74 13.80 35.94
C GLN A 152 95.19 13.74 35.43
N ALA A 153 95.53 14.56 34.44
CA ALA A 153 96.90 14.78 33.95
C ALA A 153 97.62 15.83 34.79
#